data_AF-A0A7Y6CTK9-F1
#
_entry.id   AF-A0A7Y6CTK9-F1
#
_cell.length_a   1.000
_cell.length_b   1.000
_cell.length_c   1.000
_cell.angle_alpha   90.00
_cell.angle_beta   90.00
_cell.angle_gamma   90.00
#
_symmetry.space_group_name_H-M   'P 1'
#
loop_
_entity.id
_entity.type
_entity.pdbx_description
1 polymer ?
#
loop_
_entity_poly.entity_id
_entity_poly.type
_entity_poly.pdbx_seq_one_letter_code
_entity_poly.pdbx_strand_id
1 'polypeptide(L)'
;SELEALPAADDPAEPEGESRGLLARLSGERGQTTVEFAGILPLLLIVVMLLWQIGLVGYTFMLAGHAAREGARELAIDTTDTRTDRPYADVAMEDVPKAWRKGAKVDRPEDATVRVALKVPVLVPSLKTNIKITSEAGTVIEDEPL
;
A
#
# COMPACT_ATOMS: atom_id res chain seq x y z
N SER A 1 -8.74 -66.62 -71.93
CA SER A 1 -9.70 -65.67 -71.36
C SER A 1 -9.78 -65.99 -69.89
N GLU A 2 -9.24 -65.08 -69.06
CA GLU A 2 -9.54 -64.91 -67.63
C GLU A 2 -9.05 -66.04 -66.69
N LEU A 3 -8.25 -65.84 -65.65
CA LEU A 3 -8.00 -64.67 -64.81
C LEU A 3 -6.53 -64.63 -64.36
N GLU A 4 -6.00 -63.43 -64.54
CA GLU A 4 -4.69 -62.95 -64.16
C GLU A 4 -4.58 -62.88 -62.63
N ALA A 5 -3.42 -63.27 -62.13
CA ALA A 5 -3.04 -63.12 -60.73
C ALA A 5 -3.14 -61.64 -60.32
N LEU A 6 -4.05 -61.34 -59.39
CA LEU A 6 -4.10 -60.04 -58.75
C LEU A 6 -3.07 -60.01 -57.60
N PRO A 7 -2.10 -59.09 -57.63
CA PRO A 7 -1.14 -58.92 -56.55
C PRO A 7 -1.84 -58.36 -55.31
N ALA A 8 -1.30 -58.74 -54.15
CA ALA A 8 -1.66 -58.19 -52.85
C ALA A 8 -1.65 -56.65 -52.90
N ALA A 9 -2.84 -56.06 -52.86
CA ALA A 9 -2.97 -54.67 -52.48
C ALA A 9 -2.72 -54.61 -50.97
N ASP A 10 -1.52 -54.22 -50.60
CA ASP A 10 -1.30 -53.53 -49.33
C ASP A 10 -2.30 -52.38 -49.27
N ASP A 11 -3.21 -52.43 -48.31
CA ASP A 11 -4.10 -51.32 -48.00
C ASP A 11 -3.27 -50.25 -47.28
N PRO A 12 -2.96 -49.09 -47.89
CA PRO A 12 -2.21 -48.05 -47.20
C PRO A 12 -3.12 -47.45 -46.13
N ALA A 13 -2.74 -47.66 -44.87
CA ALA A 13 -3.35 -47.06 -43.69
C ALA A 13 -3.72 -45.58 -43.91
N GLU A 14 -5.01 -45.26 -43.78
CA GLU A 14 -5.49 -43.89 -43.80
C GLU A 14 -4.86 -43.09 -42.65
N PRO A 15 -4.27 -41.91 -42.91
CA PRO A 15 -3.69 -41.09 -41.85
C PRO A 15 -4.79 -40.34 -41.07
N GLU A 16 -5.45 -41.01 -40.13
CA GLU A 16 -6.35 -40.38 -39.13
C GLU A 16 -5.58 -39.60 -38.04
N GLY A 17 -4.61 -38.78 -38.43
CA GLY A 17 -3.74 -38.05 -37.52
C GLY A 17 -3.85 -36.52 -37.57
N GLU A 18 -4.38 -35.95 -38.65
CA GLU A 18 -4.11 -34.55 -38.96
C GLU A 18 -5.02 -33.54 -38.23
N SER A 19 -6.24 -33.96 -37.86
CA SER A 19 -7.21 -33.08 -37.19
C SER A 19 -6.83 -32.72 -35.75
N ARG A 20 -5.98 -33.53 -35.10
CA ARG A 20 -5.53 -33.27 -33.72
C ARG A 20 -4.46 -32.19 -33.62
N GLY A 21 -3.64 -32.01 -34.65
CA GLY A 21 -2.57 -30.99 -34.67
C GLY A 21 -3.07 -29.57 -34.90
N LEU A 22 -4.14 -29.41 -35.69
CA LEU A 22 -4.70 -28.08 -36.00
C LEU A 22 -5.37 -27.42 -34.78
N LEU A 23 -6.11 -28.21 -33.99
CA LEU A 23 -6.76 -27.72 -32.77
C LEU A 23 -5.74 -27.37 -31.67
N ALA A 24 -4.64 -28.13 -31.57
CA ALA A 24 -3.55 -27.83 -30.64
C ALA A 24 -2.82 -26.52 -30.99
N ARG A 25 -2.63 -26.23 -32.29
CA ARG A 25 -2.04 -24.96 -32.75
C ARG A 25 -2.94 -23.75 -32.44
N LEU A 26 -4.24 -23.85 -32.67
CA LEU A 26 -5.22 -22.78 -32.37
C LEU A 26 -5.46 -22.56 -30.86
N SER A 27 -5.07 -23.52 -30.03
CA SER A 27 -5.12 -23.39 -28.57
C SER A 27 -3.87 -22.73 -27.98
N GLY A 28 -2.75 -22.70 -28.72
CA GLY A 28 -1.49 -22.08 -28.29
C GLY A 28 -1.47 -20.55 -28.38
N GLU A 29 -2.30 -19.96 -29.24
CA GLU A 29 -2.28 -18.52 -29.54
C GLU A 29 -3.04 -17.68 -28.51
N ARG A 30 -3.97 -18.28 -27.76
CA ARG A 30 -4.77 -17.58 -26.72
C ARG A 30 -4.02 -17.40 -25.40
N GLY A 31 -2.95 -18.16 -25.18
CA GLY A 31 -2.12 -18.04 -23.98
C GLY A 31 -1.06 -16.94 -24.09
N GLN A 32 -0.56 -16.66 -25.30
CA GLN A 32 0.58 -15.78 -25.53
C GLN A 32 0.35 -14.35 -25.06
N THR A 33 -0.85 -13.80 -25.30
CA THR A 33 -1.22 -12.45 -24.87
C THR A 33 -1.28 -12.35 -23.34
N THR A 34 -1.81 -13.37 -22.63
CA THR A 34 -1.89 -13.35 -21.17
C THR A 34 -0.51 -13.44 -20.51
N VAL A 35 0.47 -14.14 -21.13
CA VAL A 35 1.83 -14.22 -20.59
C VAL A 35 2.56 -12.87 -20.67
N GLU A 36 2.33 -12.08 -21.73
CA GLU A 36 2.89 -10.72 -21.85
C GLU A 36 2.29 -9.78 -20.78
N PHE A 37 0.98 -9.86 -20.54
CA PHE A 37 0.32 -9.06 -19.50
C PHE A 37 0.71 -9.48 -18.08
N ALA A 38 1.03 -10.76 -17.85
CA ALA A 38 1.50 -11.24 -16.56
C ALA A 38 2.83 -10.61 -16.12
N GLY A 39 3.65 -10.11 -17.05
CA GLY A 39 4.89 -9.38 -16.73
C GLY A 39 4.65 -7.94 -16.26
N ILE A 40 3.66 -7.24 -16.84
CA ILE A 40 3.37 -5.83 -16.54
C ILE A 40 2.51 -5.70 -15.28
N LEU A 41 1.60 -6.64 -15.05
CA LEU A 41 0.72 -6.65 -13.89
C LEU A 41 1.45 -6.48 -12.53
N PRO A 42 2.52 -7.25 -12.19
CA PRO A 42 3.23 -7.06 -10.95
C PRO A 42 3.90 -5.69 -10.84
N LEU A 43 4.41 -5.14 -11.96
CA LEU A 43 4.97 -3.78 -11.99
C LEU A 43 3.88 -2.73 -11.70
N LEU A 44 2.70 -2.85 -12.30
CA LEU A 44 1.57 -1.96 -12.03
C LEU A 44 1.14 -2.04 -10.56
N LEU A 45 1.09 -3.24 -9.97
CA LEU A 45 0.77 -3.40 -8.55
C LEU A 45 1.78 -2.69 -7.64
N ILE A 46 3.08 -2.75 -7.96
CA ILE A 46 4.11 -2.01 -7.20
C ILE A 46 3.90 -0.50 -7.33
N VAL A 47 3.62 0.01 -8.52
CA VAL A 47 3.35 1.44 -8.73
C VAL A 47 2.11 1.89 -7.96
N VAL A 48 1.02 1.15 -8.04
CA VAL A 48 -0.21 1.43 -7.28
C VAL A 48 0.07 1.39 -5.78
N MET A 49 0.85 0.41 -5.31
CA MET A 49 1.26 0.33 -3.90
C MET A 49 2.08 1.56 -3.49
N LEU A 50 3.01 2.04 -4.32
CA LEU A 50 3.79 3.24 -4.03
C LEU A 50 2.90 4.49 -3.96
N LEU A 51 2.00 4.68 -4.93
CA LEU A 51 1.04 5.78 -4.92
C LEU A 51 0.14 5.73 -3.68
N TRP A 52 -0.32 4.54 -3.32
CA TRP A 52 -1.08 4.32 -2.11
C TRP A 52 -0.28 4.70 -0.85
N GLN A 53 0.98 4.28 -0.76
CA GLN A 53 1.86 4.61 0.38
C GLN A 53 2.10 6.11 0.48
N ILE A 54 2.29 6.81 -0.64
CA ILE A 54 2.38 8.29 -0.65
C ILE A 54 1.09 8.91 -0.10
N GLY A 55 -0.07 8.39 -0.52
CA GLY A 55 -1.37 8.80 0.01
C GLY A 55 -1.47 8.62 1.53
N LEU A 56 -1.05 7.46 2.06
CA LEU A 56 -1.05 7.21 3.51
C LEU A 56 -0.09 8.13 4.27
N VAL A 57 1.08 8.42 3.71
CA VAL A 57 2.03 9.37 4.31
C VAL A 57 1.38 10.75 4.38
N GLY A 58 0.84 11.26 3.26
CA GLY A 58 0.16 12.56 3.21
C GLY A 58 -1.02 12.65 4.19
N TYR A 59 -1.85 11.61 4.24
CA TYR A 59 -2.95 11.51 5.21
C TYR A 59 -2.44 11.57 6.65
N THR A 60 -1.34 10.87 6.96
CA THR A 60 -0.74 10.87 8.30
C THR A 60 -0.23 12.26 8.69
N PHE A 61 0.39 13.00 7.76
CA PHE A 61 0.79 14.39 8.00
C PHE A 61 -0.40 15.29 8.33
N MET A 62 -1.50 15.18 7.57
CA MET A 62 -2.72 15.95 7.84
C MET A 62 -3.31 15.60 9.21
N LEU A 63 -3.38 14.31 9.53
CA LEU A 63 -3.92 13.81 10.79
C LEU A 63 -3.08 14.27 11.99
N ALA A 64 -1.75 14.18 11.90
CA ALA A 64 -0.85 14.65 12.96
C ALA A 64 -0.97 16.16 13.17
N GLY A 65 -1.09 16.94 12.09
CA GLY A 65 -1.31 18.38 12.17
C GLY A 65 -2.66 18.76 12.79
N HIS A 66 -3.72 18.01 12.49
CA HIS A 66 -5.03 18.23 13.12
C HIS A 66 -4.97 17.93 14.63
N ALA A 67 -4.42 16.78 15.01
CA ALA A 67 -4.21 16.38 16.39
C ALA A 67 -3.38 17.39 17.18
N ALA A 68 -2.28 17.90 16.60
CA ALA A 68 -1.42 18.90 17.25
C ALA A 68 -2.16 20.22 17.50
N ARG A 69 -2.99 20.68 16.55
CA ARG A 69 -3.78 21.90 16.71
C ARG A 69 -4.83 21.75 17.81
N GLU A 70 -5.52 20.61 17.88
CA GLU A 70 -6.53 20.39 18.92
C GLU A 70 -5.89 20.30 20.30
N GLY A 71 -4.76 19.59 20.42
CA GLY A 71 -3.98 19.57 21.66
C GLY A 71 -3.46 20.96 22.05
N ALA A 72 -2.99 21.76 21.10
CA ALA A 72 -2.53 23.13 21.39
C ALA A 72 -3.68 24.04 21.85
N ARG A 73 -4.87 23.87 21.27
CA ARG A 73 -6.08 24.58 21.71
C ARG A 73 -6.45 24.21 23.14
N GLU A 74 -6.44 22.93 23.48
CA GLU A 74 -6.69 22.46 24.83
C GLU A 74 -5.66 23.01 25.81
N LEU A 75 -4.38 22.96 25.44
CA LEU A 75 -3.28 23.49 26.25
C LEU A 75 -3.42 24.99 26.54
N ALA A 76 -4.03 25.75 25.62
CA ALA A 76 -4.22 27.19 25.79
C ALA A 76 -5.40 27.54 26.72
N ILE A 77 -6.37 26.63 26.92
CA ILE A 77 -7.57 26.87 27.74
C ILE A 77 -7.54 26.13 29.08
N ASP A 78 -6.88 24.97 29.16
CA ASP A 78 -6.81 24.17 30.36
C ASP A 78 -5.50 24.43 31.13
N THR A 79 -5.63 25.06 32.30
CA THR A 79 -4.51 25.34 33.22
C THR A 79 -4.18 24.19 34.16
N THR A 80 -4.87 23.05 34.04
CA THR A 80 -4.71 21.88 34.93
C THR A 80 -3.55 20.97 34.50
N ASP A 81 -2.79 21.36 33.46
CA ASP A 81 -1.64 20.59 32.99
C ASP A 81 -0.58 20.42 34.10
N THR A 82 -0.29 19.17 34.45
CA THR A 82 0.73 18.80 35.44
C THR A 82 1.67 17.75 34.87
N ARG A 83 2.72 17.40 35.62
CA ARG A 83 3.65 16.34 35.20
C ARG A 83 2.96 14.98 34.98
N THR A 84 1.87 14.72 35.71
CA THR A 84 1.18 13.42 35.72
C THR A 84 -0.11 13.46 34.89
N ASP A 85 -0.75 14.62 34.81
CA ASP A 85 -2.01 14.80 34.10
C ASP A 85 -1.81 15.76 32.92
N ARG A 86 -2.07 15.28 31.70
CA ARG A 86 -1.76 15.96 30.45
C ARG A 86 -3.00 15.98 29.54
N PRO A 87 -4.04 16.76 29.89
CA PRO A 87 -5.34 16.74 29.20
C PRO A 87 -5.22 17.05 27.70
N TYR A 88 -4.29 17.94 27.35
CA TYR A 88 -3.97 18.27 25.96
C TYR A 88 -3.55 17.05 25.11
N ALA A 89 -2.90 16.05 25.73
CA ALA A 89 -2.44 14.86 25.02
C ALA A 89 -3.57 13.88 24.74
N ASP A 90 -4.56 13.82 25.63
CA ASP A 90 -5.75 12.98 25.46
C ASP A 90 -6.65 13.56 24.36
N VAL A 91 -6.90 14.88 24.41
CA VAL A 91 -7.66 15.60 23.37
C VAL A 91 -6.97 15.50 22.01
N ALA A 92 -5.64 15.67 21.94
CA ALA A 92 -4.89 15.47 20.70
C ALA A 92 -5.05 14.05 20.10
N MET A 93 -5.33 13.04 20.92
CA MET A 93 -5.44 11.64 20.49
C MET A 93 -6.87 11.16 20.25
N GLU A 94 -7.88 11.95 20.61
CA GLU A 94 -9.30 11.59 20.55
C GLU A 94 -9.70 11.14 19.13
N ASP A 95 -9.44 12.01 18.15
CA ASP A 95 -9.81 11.80 16.74
C ASP A 95 -8.79 10.98 15.94
N VAL A 96 -7.65 10.63 16.54
CA VAL A 96 -6.64 9.80 15.86
C VAL A 96 -7.17 8.38 15.69
N PRO A 97 -7.27 7.81 14.47
CA PRO A 97 -7.78 6.46 14.28
C PRO A 97 -6.88 5.40 14.95
N LYS A 98 -7.49 4.30 15.40
CA LYS A 98 -6.81 3.22 16.14
C LYS A 98 -5.54 2.69 15.47
N ALA A 99 -5.52 2.62 14.14
CA ALA A 99 -4.36 2.14 13.38
C ALA A 99 -3.11 3.05 13.52
N TRP A 100 -3.31 4.35 13.77
CA TRP A 100 -2.23 5.33 13.95
C TRP A 100 -1.86 5.56 15.43
N ARG A 101 -2.77 5.24 16.38
CA ARG A 101 -2.50 5.34 17.83
C ARG A 101 -1.32 4.46 18.26
N LYS A 102 -1.12 3.31 17.60
CA LYS A 102 -0.06 2.37 17.97
C LYS A 102 1.33 2.97 17.73
N GLY A 103 1.98 3.38 18.81
CA GLY A 103 3.31 4.00 18.77
C GLY A 103 3.29 5.47 18.36
N ALA A 104 2.12 6.10 18.43
CA ALA A 104 2.00 7.55 18.43
C ALA A 104 2.67 8.15 19.67
N LYS A 105 3.12 9.39 19.56
CA LYS A 105 3.69 10.16 20.68
C LYS A 105 3.10 11.55 20.67
N VAL A 106 2.77 12.06 21.85
CA VAL A 106 2.45 13.46 22.08
C VAL A 106 3.41 14.01 23.12
N ASP A 107 4.05 15.12 22.78
CA ASP A 107 4.99 15.82 23.63
C ASP A 107 4.83 17.33 23.50
N ARG A 108 5.40 18.04 24.48
CA ARG A 108 5.38 19.50 24.60
C ARG A 108 6.83 19.98 24.60
N PRO A 109 7.43 20.26 23.43
CA PRO A 109 8.84 20.67 23.36
C PRO A 109 9.07 22.05 23.98
N GLU A 110 8.07 22.91 23.96
CA GLU A 110 8.09 24.27 24.51
C GLU A 110 6.76 24.55 25.22
N ASP A 111 6.74 25.55 26.10
CA ASP A 111 5.57 25.83 26.93
C ASP A 111 4.31 26.17 26.12
N ALA A 112 4.40 26.65 24.89
CA ALA A 112 3.21 26.94 24.07
C ALA A 112 3.01 25.99 22.87
N THR A 113 3.75 24.88 22.80
CA THR A 113 3.79 24.03 21.60
C THR A 113 3.39 22.60 21.91
N VAL A 114 2.42 22.05 21.18
CA VAL A 114 2.07 20.62 21.20
C VAL A 114 2.59 19.95 19.93
N ARG A 115 3.37 18.88 20.12
CA ARG A 115 3.91 18.05 19.05
C ARG A 115 3.21 16.69 19.06
N VAL A 116 2.76 16.25 17.89
CA VAL A 116 2.15 14.93 17.69
C VAL A 116 2.91 14.19 16.60
N ALA A 117 3.47 13.02 16.94
CA ALA A 117 4.15 12.13 16.01
C ALA A 117 3.33 10.84 15.82
N LEU A 118 2.91 10.58 14.58
CA LEU A 118 2.13 9.40 14.20
C LEU A 118 2.94 8.47 13.29
N LYS A 119 2.67 7.17 13.37
CA LYS A 119 3.29 6.16 12.50
C LYS A 119 2.37 5.80 11.35
N VAL A 120 2.90 5.85 10.12
CA VAL A 120 2.19 5.40 8.93
C VAL A 120 2.06 3.88 8.95
N PRO A 121 0.85 3.29 8.86
CA PRO A 121 0.66 1.86 8.82
C PRO A 121 1.19 1.28 7.49
N VAL A 122 1.96 0.19 7.55
CA VAL A 122 2.53 -0.48 6.38
C VAL A 122 1.73 -1.76 6.09
N LEU A 123 1.27 -1.92 4.84
CA LEU A 123 0.42 -3.03 4.40
C LEU A 123 1.14 -4.36 4.16
N VAL A 124 2.48 -4.35 4.07
CA VAL A 124 3.31 -5.56 3.95
C VAL A 124 4.04 -5.84 5.26
N PRO A 125 3.42 -6.57 6.22
CA PRO A 125 4.06 -6.91 7.49
C PRO A 125 5.25 -7.88 7.35
N SER A 126 5.40 -8.54 6.19
CA SER A 126 6.45 -9.55 5.94
C SER A 126 7.79 -8.95 5.48
N LEU A 127 7.85 -7.67 5.12
CA LEU A 127 9.10 -6.92 5.04
C LEU A 127 9.26 -6.15 6.36
N LYS A 128 9.98 -6.73 7.32
CA LYS A 128 10.37 -6.04 8.55
C LYS A 128 11.36 -4.92 8.22
N THR A 129 10.90 -3.77 7.73
CA THR A 129 11.76 -2.61 7.46
C THR A 129 11.58 -1.54 8.54
N ASN A 130 12.66 -1.27 9.28
CA ASN A 130 12.76 -0.35 10.41
C ASN A 130 12.74 1.15 10.02
N ILE A 131 11.88 1.58 9.10
CA ILE A 131 11.84 3.00 8.68
C ILE A 131 10.89 3.77 9.62
N LYS A 132 11.47 4.64 10.47
CA LYS A 132 10.73 5.59 11.31
C LYS A 132 10.64 6.92 10.56
N ILE A 133 9.43 7.37 10.25
CA ILE A 133 9.19 8.71 9.72
C ILE A 133 8.70 9.57 10.90
N THR A 134 9.43 10.64 11.18
CA THR A 134 9.11 11.64 12.23
C THR A 134 8.65 12.91 11.53
N SER A 135 7.54 13.51 11.98
CA SER A 135 7.05 14.81 11.53
C SER A 135 6.87 15.73 12.73
N GLU A 136 7.20 17.00 12.55
CA GLU A 136 7.22 18.06 13.54
C GLU A 136 6.42 19.27 13.00
N ALA A 137 5.57 19.87 13.83
CA ALA A 137 4.92 21.15 13.54
C ALA A 137 4.94 22.00 14.82
N GLY A 138 5.35 23.26 14.71
CA GLY A 138 5.38 24.24 15.80
C GLY A 138 4.57 25.48 15.43
N THR A 139 4.14 26.22 16.45
CA THR A 139 3.49 27.53 16.29
C THR A 139 4.53 28.59 16.67
N VAL A 140 4.84 29.51 15.76
CA VAL A 140 5.79 30.59 16.03
C VAL A 140 5.12 31.60 16.97
N ILE A 141 5.68 31.79 18.16
CA ILE A 141 5.46 33.01 18.94
C ILE A 141 6.57 33.98 18.51
N GLU A 142 6.17 35.06 17.84
CA GLU A 142 7.06 36.19 17.57
C GLU A 142 7.36 36.88 18.90
N ASP A 143 8.62 36.84 19.31
CA ASP A 143 9.13 37.62 20.44
C ASP A 143 9.21 39.08 19.97
N GLU A 144 8.30 39.94 20.42
CA GLU A 144 8.39 41.39 20.24
C GLU A 144 9.59 41.89 21.07
N PRO A 145 10.66 42.44 20.46
CA PRO A 145 11.77 42.96 21.24
C PRO A 145 11.39 44.28 21.91
N LEU A 146 11.56 44.35 23.23
CA LEU A 146 11.47 45.56 24.05
C LEU A 146 12.51 46.62 23.64
#